data_AF-H7FVL5-F1
#
_entry.id   AF-H7FVL5-F1
#
_cell.length_a   1.000
_cell.length_b   1.000
_cell.length_c   1.000
_cell.angle_alpha   90.00
_cell.angle_beta   90.00
_cell.angle_gamma   90.00
#
_symmetry.space_group_name_H-M   'P 1'
#
loop_
_entity.id
_entity.type
_entity.pdbx_description
1 polymer ?
#
loop_
_entity_poly.entity_id
_entity_poly.type
_entity_poly.pdbx_seq_one_letter_code
_entity_poly.pdbx_strand_id
1 'polypeptide(L)'
;MAKLTKTPLEIQPQEDTIRIKGGDLTLEATVVSGKDGDHFISIIPSLMISGYGSTEEEAINSLDENVETFCEDFMKLGAEQRKLELVKLGFSQVPYHRKNFSKLFVDENGLLQGLENITIRKNKQYKVAC
;
A
#
# COMPACT_ATOMS: atom_id res chain seq x y z
N MET A 1 27.48 -16.65 -25.46
CA MET A 1 26.95 -16.81 -24.09
C MET A 1 26.10 -15.59 -23.79
N ALA A 2 24.80 -15.76 -23.59
CA ALA A 2 23.91 -14.64 -23.26
C ALA A 2 24.26 -14.14 -21.85
N LYS A 3 24.61 -12.86 -21.73
CA LYS A 3 24.87 -12.22 -20.43
C LYS A 3 23.53 -11.74 -19.87
N LEU A 4 23.19 -12.25 -18.70
CA LEU A 4 22.03 -11.84 -17.94
C LEU A 4 22.36 -10.51 -17.24
N THR A 5 22.02 -9.39 -17.87
CA THR A 5 22.06 -8.07 -17.22
C THR A 5 20.83 -7.93 -16.34
N LYS A 6 20.99 -8.26 -15.06
CA LYS A 6 20.07 -7.79 -14.02
C LYS A 6 20.36 -6.31 -13.84
N THR A 7 19.60 -5.45 -14.50
CA THR A 7 19.54 -4.04 -14.09
C THR A 7 18.93 -4.03 -12.69
N PRO A 8 19.66 -3.65 -11.64
CA PRO A 8 19.04 -3.44 -10.34
C PRO A 8 18.08 -2.27 -10.53
N LEU A 9 16.78 -2.49 -10.32
CA LEU A 9 15.92 -1.37 -9.98
C LEU A 9 16.53 -0.78 -8.70
N GLU A 10 17.18 0.39 -8.81
CA GLU A 10 17.56 1.22 -7.67
C GLU A 10 16.27 1.79 -7.03
N ILE A 11 15.45 0.89 -6.49
CA ILE A 11 14.33 1.21 -5.63
C ILE A 11 14.73 0.59 -4.30
N GLN A 12 15.35 1.37 -3.41
CA GLN A 12 15.43 0.95 -2.02
C GLN A 12 14.01 0.54 -1.60
N PRO A 13 13.81 -0.63 -0.97
CA PRO A 13 12.49 -1.04 -0.52
C PRO A 13 12.01 0.02 0.47
N GLN A 14 11.02 0.80 0.04
CA GLN A 14 10.51 1.91 0.81
C GLN A 14 9.48 1.33 1.79
N GLU A 15 9.65 1.65 3.07
CA GLU A 15 8.75 1.15 4.10
C GLU A 15 7.43 1.91 4.04
N ASP A 16 6.35 1.17 3.84
CA ASP A 16 5.02 1.69 4.10
C ASP A 16 4.80 1.69 5.61
N THR A 17 4.21 2.77 6.15
CA THR A 17 4.07 2.96 7.59
C THR A 17 2.62 3.21 8.00
N ILE A 18 2.26 2.66 9.15
CA ILE A 18 0.95 2.86 9.79
C ILE A 18 1.18 3.34 11.22
N ARG A 19 0.52 4.45 11.56
CA ARG A 19 0.56 5.06 12.89
C ARG A 19 -0.84 5.24 13.42
N ILE A 20 -1.08 4.70 14.62
CA ILE A 20 -2.37 4.82 15.33
C ILE A 20 -2.15 5.67 16.58
N LYS A 21 -2.70 6.88 16.63
CA LYS A 21 -2.55 7.78 17.79
C LYS A 21 -3.83 8.54 18.08
N GLY A 22 -4.40 8.31 19.27
CA GLY A 22 -5.46 9.17 19.79
C GLY A 22 -6.80 9.07 19.07
N GLY A 23 -7.07 7.96 18.37
CA GLY A 23 -8.24 7.85 17.50
C GLY A 23 -7.94 8.14 16.03
N ASP A 24 -6.76 8.69 15.73
CA ASP A 24 -6.34 8.94 14.35
C ASP A 24 -5.51 7.77 13.79
N LEU A 25 -5.75 7.45 12.52
CA LEU A 25 -4.94 6.56 11.70
C LEU A 25 -4.21 7.40 10.64
N THR A 26 -2.89 7.32 10.63
CA THR A 26 -2.04 7.86 9.56
C THR A 26 -1.39 6.70 8.83
N LEU A 27 -1.61 6.63 7.53
CA LEU A 27 -1.00 5.66 6.63
C LEU A 27 -0.12 6.42 5.64
N GLU A 28 1.13 5.99 5.50
CA GLU A 28 2.01 6.44 4.43
C GLU A 28 2.35 5.23 3.58
N ALA A 29 1.91 5.24 2.33
CA ALA A 29 1.99 4.08 1.47
C ALA A 29 2.52 4.40 0.08
N THR A 30 3.10 3.39 -0.55
CA THR A 30 3.49 3.40 -1.94
C THR A 30 2.30 3.00 -2.80
N VAL A 31 1.90 3.89 -3.71
CA VAL A 31 0.88 3.60 -4.72
C VAL A 31 1.56 3.27 -6.04
N VAL A 32 1.17 2.17 -6.64
CA VAL A 32 1.59 1.77 -7.98
C VAL A 32 0.37 1.82 -8.89
N SER A 33 0.45 2.61 -9.94
CA SER A 33 -0.57 2.72 -10.98
C SER A 33 -0.05 2.12 -12.27
N GLY A 34 -0.93 1.55 -13.07
CA GLY A 34 -0.62 1.07 -14.40
C GLY A 34 -1.90 0.75 -15.18
N LYS A 35 -1.72 0.33 -16.43
CA LYS A 35 -2.81 -0.19 -17.25
C LYS A 35 -2.82 -1.70 -17.19
N ASP A 36 -4.00 -2.29 -17.02
CA ASP A 36 -4.27 -3.72 -17.12
C ASP A 36 -5.35 -3.94 -18.20
N GLY A 37 -4.91 -4.36 -19.39
CA GLY A 37 -5.77 -4.45 -20.57
C GLY A 37 -6.36 -3.10 -20.98
N ASP A 38 -7.68 -2.95 -20.85
CA ASP A 38 -8.43 -1.73 -21.20
C ASP A 38 -8.71 -0.81 -20.01
N HIS A 39 -8.30 -1.21 -18.80
CA HIS A 39 -8.56 -0.47 -17.57
C HIS A 39 -7.27 0.06 -16.94
N PHE A 40 -7.41 1.10 -16.13
CA PHE A 40 -6.36 1.55 -15.24
C PHE A 40 -6.59 0.98 -13.86
N ILE A 41 -5.49 0.66 -13.20
CA ILE A 41 -5.46 0.11 -11.85
C ILE A 41 -4.45 0.88 -11.02
N SER A 42 -4.82 1.21 -9.79
CA SER A 42 -3.96 1.83 -8.79
C SER A 42 -4.00 0.98 -7.53
N ILE A 43 -2.83 0.63 -6.99
CA ILE A 43 -2.73 -0.36 -5.91
C ILE A 43 -1.81 0.17 -4.82
N ILE A 44 -2.16 -0.11 -3.56
CA ILE A 44 -1.23 -0.12 -2.42
C ILE A 44 -0.89 -1.58 -2.13
N PRO A 45 0.25 -2.08 -2.61
CA PRO A 45 0.57 -3.51 -2.52
C PRO A 45 0.77 -4.00 -1.09
N SER A 46 1.29 -3.16 -0.20
CA SER A 46 1.52 -3.51 1.21
C SER A 46 0.23 -3.84 1.96
N LEU A 47 -0.89 -3.21 1.57
CA LEU A 47 -2.23 -3.39 2.11
C LEU A 47 -3.11 -4.33 1.26
N MET A 48 -2.67 -4.67 0.05
CA MET A 48 -3.46 -5.41 -0.93
C MET A 48 -4.79 -4.70 -1.27
N ILE A 49 -4.77 -3.37 -1.31
CA ILE A 49 -5.93 -2.55 -1.69
C ILE A 49 -5.68 -2.01 -3.10
N SER A 50 -6.68 -2.12 -3.98
CA SER A 50 -6.64 -1.62 -5.35
C SER A 50 -7.88 -0.79 -5.67
N GLY A 51 -7.74 0.16 -6.58
CA GLY A 51 -8.82 0.87 -7.25
C GLY A 51 -8.70 0.72 -8.77
N TYR A 52 -9.84 0.83 -9.45
CA TYR A 52 -9.95 0.64 -10.90
C TYR A 52 -10.67 1.82 -11.55
N GLY A 53 -10.34 2.09 -12.81
CA GLY A 53 -10.98 3.16 -13.57
C GLY A 53 -10.77 3.03 -15.07
N SER A 54 -11.53 3.81 -15.82
CA SER A 54 -11.30 3.99 -17.27
C SER A 54 -10.13 4.94 -17.54
N THR A 55 -9.73 5.71 -16.53
CA THR A 55 -8.55 6.59 -16.51
C THR A 55 -7.71 6.34 -15.24
N GLU A 56 -6.44 6.73 -15.25
CA GLU A 56 -5.58 6.64 -14.06
C GLU A 56 -6.16 7.45 -12.89
N GLU A 57 -6.77 8.60 -13.16
CA GLU A 57 -7.41 9.44 -12.14
C GLU A 57 -8.60 8.73 -11.48
N GLU A 58 -9.47 8.08 -12.28
CA GLU A 58 -10.57 7.27 -11.76
C GLU A 58 -10.06 6.10 -10.91
N ALA A 59 -9.00 5.42 -11.34
CA ALA A 59 -8.41 4.32 -10.59
C ALA A 59 -7.84 4.79 -9.24
N ILE A 60 -7.23 5.98 -9.20
CA ILE A 60 -6.72 6.59 -7.96
C ILE A 60 -7.88 7.00 -7.05
N ASN A 61 -8.95 7.60 -7.58
CA ASN A 61 -10.11 7.99 -6.78
C ASN A 61 -10.79 6.76 -6.17
N SER A 62 -10.97 5.70 -6.96
CA SER A 62 -11.48 4.41 -6.49
C SER A 62 -10.57 3.80 -5.41
N LEU A 63 -9.24 3.91 -5.57
CA LEU A 63 -8.28 3.45 -4.56
C LEU A 63 -8.45 4.25 -3.26
N ASP A 64 -8.60 5.56 -3.36
CA ASP A 64 -8.73 6.45 -2.20
C ASP A 64 -10.01 6.15 -1.40
N GLU A 65 -11.14 5.91 -2.07
CA GLU A 65 -12.39 5.47 -1.44
C GLU A 65 -12.24 4.10 -0.72
N ASN A 66 -11.54 3.16 -1.35
CA ASN A 66 -11.27 1.85 -0.77
C ASN A 66 -10.34 1.94 0.46
N VAL A 67 -9.34 2.83 0.41
CA VAL A 67 -8.46 3.10 1.55
C VAL A 67 -9.22 3.76 2.69
N GLU A 68 -10.11 4.71 2.40
CA GLU A 68 -10.96 5.35 3.41
C GLU A 68 -11.85 4.31 4.10
N THR A 69 -12.55 3.47 3.33
CA THR A 69 -13.38 2.36 3.85
C THR A 69 -12.56 1.42 4.73
N PHE A 70 -11.38 1.02 4.27
CA PHE A 70 -10.46 0.20 5.06
C PHE A 70 -10.10 0.87 6.39
N CYS A 71 -9.75 2.16 6.36
CA CYS A 71 -9.36 2.90 7.55
C CYS A 71 -10.51 3.00 8.57
N GLU A 72 -11.72 3.30 8.11
CA GLU A 72 -12.92 3.36 8.96
C GLU A 72 -13.21 2.01 9.62
N ASP A 73 -13.22 0.93 8.84
CA ASP A 73 -13.51 -0.41 9.35
C ASP A 73 -12.40 -0.91 10.28
N PHE A 74 -11.14 -0.64 9.93
CA PHE A 74 -10.00 -0.98 10.77
C PHE A 74 -10.06 -0.25 12.12
N MET A 75 -10.53 1.00 12.15
CA MET A 75 -10.68 1.77 13.38
C MET A 75 -11.88 1.35 14.24
N LYS A 76 -12.83 0.58 13.70
CA LYS A 76 -13.90 -0.06 14.52
C LYS A 76 -13.40 -1.28 15.28
N LEU A 77 -12.27 -1.87 14.88
CA LEU A 77 -11.68 -3.03 15.56
C LEU A 77 -11.11 -2.67 16.93
N GLY A 78 -11.06 -3.63 17.86
CA GLY A 78 -10.32 -3.48 19.12
C GLY A 78 -8.81 -3.45 18.91
N ALA A 79 -8.05 -2.89 19.85
CA ALA A 79 -6.60 -2.68 19.70
C ALA A 79 -5.80 -3.97 19.40
N GLU A 80 -6.11 -5.09 20.06
CA GLU A 80 -5.46 -6.38 19.77
C GLU A 80 -5.84 -6.93 18.39
N GLN A 81 -7.09 -6.76 17.97
CA GLN A 81 -7.53 -7.19 16.64
C GLN A 81 -6.84 -6.38 15.55
N ARG A 82 -6.72 -5.06 15.71
CA ARG A 82 -5.95 -4.18 14.79
C ARG A 82 -4.53 -4.68 14.62
N LYS A 83 -3.86 -4.99 15.74
CA LYS A 83 -2.51 -5.52 15.73
C LYS A 83 -2.43 -6.85 14.97
N LEU A 84 -3.37 -7.76 15.22
CA LEU A 84 -3.42 -9.06 14.53
C LEU A 84 -3.60 -8.89 13.02
N GLU A 85 -4.51 -8.01 12.58
CA GLU A 85 -4.72 -7.74 11.15
C GLU A 85 -3.46 -7.14 10.50
N LEU A 86 -2.78 -6.19 11.14
CA LEU A 86 -1.52 -5.65 10.64
C LEU A 86 -0.43 -6.71 10.51
N VAL A 87 -0.31 -7.61 11.49
CA VAL A 87 0.64 -8.72 11.44
C VAL A 87 0.30 -9.70 10.31
N LYS A 88 -0.98 -10.01 10.07
CA LYS A 88 -1.41 -10.85 8.94
C LYS A 88 -1.05 -10.21 7.58
N LEU A 89 -1.15 -8.89 7.49
CA LEU A 89 -0.71 -8.13 6.31
C LEU A 89 0.82 -8.06 6.18
N GLY A 90 1.58 -8.58 7.16
CA GLY A 90 3.04 -8.59 7.13
C GLY A 90 3.69 -7.33 7.70
N PHE A 91 2.92 -6.45 8.36
CA PHE A 91 3.50 -5.32 9.08
C PHE A 91 4.12 -5.77 10.40
N SER A 92 5.28 -5.20 10.69
CA SER A 92 5.99 -5.39 11.95
C SER A 92 5.90 -4.14 12.81
N GLN A 93 5.73 -4.33 14.12
CA GLN A 93 5.75 -3.22 15.07
C GLN A 93 7.18 -2.66 15.16
N VAL A 94 7.32 -1.35 15.02
CA VAL A 94 8.63 -0.70 15.11
C VAL A 94 9.17 -0.83 16.54
N PRO A 95 10.43 -1.27 16.74
CA PRO A 95 11.03 -1.40 18.07
C PRO A 95 10.86 -0.11 18.88
N TYR A 96 10.48 -0.23 20.15
CA TYR A 96 10.25 0.88 21.09
C TYR A 96 9.10 1.85 20.72
N HIS A 97 8.41 1.65 19.59
CA HIS A 97 7.29 2.47 19.14
C HIS A 97 6.00 1.65 19.05
N ARG A 98 5.31 1.47 20.18
CA ARG A 98 4.11 0.60 20.28
C ARG A 98 2.96 0.95 19.33
N LYS A 99 2.96 2.16 18.76
CA LYS A 99 1.89 2.72 17.92
C LYS A 99 2.25 2.80 16.43
N ASN A 100 3.47 2.41 16.06
CA ASN A 100 3.99 2.50 14.71
C ASN A 100 4.25 1.10 14.17
N PHE A 101 3.84 0.87 12.94
CA PHE A 101 4.04 -0.37 12.21
C PHE A 101 4.66 -0.04 10.85
N SER A 102 5.55 -0.88 10.36
CA SER A 102 6.10 -0.75 9.01
C SER A 102 6.19 -2.09 8.29
N LYS A 103 6.17 -2.02 6.95
CA LYS A 103 6.35 -3.16 6.07
C LYS A 103 7.21 -2.71 4.89
N LEU A 104 8.28 -3.46 4.62
CA LEU A 104 9.01 -3.34 3.37
C LEU A 104 8.17 -3.96 2.27
N PHE A 105 7.85 -3.20 1.23
CA PHE A 105 7.21 -3.78 0.06
C PHE A 105 8.25 -4.54 -0.79
N VAL A 106 7.97 -5.82 -1.00
CA VAL A 106 8.65 -6.68 -1.98
C VAL A 106 7.54 -7.27 -2.84
N ASP A 107 7.68 -7.18 -4.16
CA ASP A 107 6.71 -7.76 -5.11
C ASP A 107 6.89 -9.29 -5.20
N GLU A 108 6.66 -9.98 -4.09
CA GLU A 108 6.90 -11.42 -3.96
C GLU A 108 5.93 -12.25 -4.83
N ASN A 109 4.71 -11.74 -5.04
CA ASN A 109 3.65 -12.43 -5.76
C ASN A 109 3.54 -12.04 -7.23
N GLY A 110 4.42 -11.14 -7.71
CA GLY A 110 4.31 -10.61 -9.07
C GLY A 110 3.03 -9.83 -9.30
N LEU A 111 2.52 -9.14 -8.28
CA LEU A 111 1.28 -8.38 -8.33
C LEU A 111 1.37 -7.21 -9.33
N LEU A 112 2.58 -6.76 -9.60
CA LEU A 112 2.86 -5.74 -10.62
C LEU A 112 3.13 -6.33 -12.01
N GLN A 113 3.19 -7.67 -12.14
CA GLN A 113 3.41 -8.32 -13.42
C GLN A 113 2.13 -8.26 -14.27
N GLY A 114 2.23 -7.64 -15.44
CA GLY A 114 1.08 -7.41 -16.34
C GLY A 114 0.65 -5.95 -16.43
N LEU A 115 1.13 -5.09 -15.53
CA LEU A 115 0.88 -3.66 -15.63
C LEU A 115 1.74 -3.02 -16.71
N GLU A 116 1.08 -2.35 -17.65
CA GLU A 116 1.71 -1.50 -18.64
C GLU A 116 1.81 -0.05 -18.15
N ASN A 117 2.81 0.70 -18.61
CA ASN A 117 3.00 2.13 -18.31
C ASN A 117 2.95 2.44 -16.81
N ILE A 118 3.76 1.71 -16.02
CA ILE A 118 3.74 1.79 -14.56
C ILE A 118 4.19 3.18 -14.08
N THR A 119 3.37 3.79 -13.23
CA THR A 119 3.66 5.01 -12.47
C THR A 119 3.73 4.68 -10.98
N ILE A 120 4.83 5.03 -10.32
CA ILE A 120 5.01 4.79 -8.88
C ILE A 120 4.93 6.13 -8.13
N ARG A 121 3.94 6.27 -7.25
CA ARG A 121 3.77 7.43 -6.37
C ARG A 121 4.14 7.02 -4.94
N LYS A 122 5.26 7.56 -4.46
CA LYS A 122 5.83 7.23 -3.15
C LYS A 122 5.29 8.15 -2.06
N ASN A 123 5.19 7.64 -0.83
CA ASN A 123 4.76 8.38 0.36
C ASN A 123 3.41 9.10 0.21
N LYS A 124 2.44 8.46 -0.47
CA LYS A 124 1.08 9.01 -0.46
C LYS A 124 0.55 8.86 0.96
N GLN A 125 0.24 10.00 1.58
CA GLN A 125 -0.21 10.07 2.96
C GLN A 125 -1.74 10.10 2.99
N TYR A 126 -2.30 9.14 3.71
CA TYR A 126 -3.70 9.05 4.05
C TYR A 126 -3.86 9.35 5.54
N LYS A 127 -4.78 10.25 5.87
CA LYS A 127 -5.14 10.57 7.26
C LYS A 127 -6.63 10.43 7.40
N VAL A 128 -7.03 9.51 8.27
CA VAL A 128 -8.43 9.36 8.66
C VAL A 128 -8.51 9.66 10.15
N ALA A 129 -9.26 10.71 10.47
CA ALA A 129 -9.63 11.06 11.83
C ALA A 129 -10.93 10.33 12.15
N CYS A 130 -10.93 9.56 13.24
CA CYS A 130 -12.12 8.85 13.73
C CYS A 130 -12.55 9.42 15.09
#